data_AF-A0A0X8H160-F1
#
_entry.id   AF-A0A0X8H160-F1
#
_cell.length_a   1.000
_cell.length_b   1.000
_cell.length_c   1.000
_cell.angle_alpha   90.00
_cell.angle_beta   90.00
_cell.angle_gamma   90.00
#
_symmetry.space_group_name_H-M   'P 1'
#
loop_
_entity.id
_entity.type
_entity.pdbx_description
1 polymer ?
#
loop_
_entity_poly.entity_id
_entity_poly.type
_entity_poly.pdbx_seq_one_letter_code
_entity_poly.pdbx_strand_id
1 'polypeptide(L)'
;MKKRYVWGLVACFSIVVGVFCCAQNQALEIRTPTLTIEYGHPFNVDVAQLLNTDDQRVIQSIKVDTTSLVMKAHDYPEVGHYILPFTYKYGFGEKKGELKLEVNDTTAPVFTKKRDVFEFVIGEIDSDFNYIESFSVEDLSPVTLEVMFDFIDYDTPGEYYGTLSATDTSKNQSQTPFTLKIKQKVITKAENPTHATCSVTPDTVTQPTIIQGVIIANKKHPLPQSYAPQENAEAGDNIRRLIQDMRDLGFDISTGYSGYRSFDTQQKIYNSYVSSDGKEEAERYSARPGYSEHQTGLAFDLKHKNGNLVEKEHEAAWIKEHAHTYGFVLRYLEETESITGYIYEPWHLRYVGDLAEDIKNSGLTLEEYLGFEGGGYCQ
;
A
#
# COMPACT_ATOMS: atom_id res chain seq x y z
N MET A 1 -96.23 -25.34 -83.72
CA MET A 1 -95.11 -26.32 -83.69
C MET A 1 -94.34 -26.15 -82.39
N LYS A 2 -94.13 -27.26 -81.67
CA LYS A 2 -93.21 -27.52 -80.52
C LYS A 2 -93.35 -26.60 -79.28
N LYS A 3 -94.07 -27.02 -78.23
CA LYS A 3 -93.61 -27.79 -77.03
C LYS A 3 -92.61 -26.95 -76.18
N ARG A 4 -92.82 -26.67 -74.88
CA ARG A 4 -93.04 -27.65 -73.78
C ARG A 4 -93.39 -26.93 -72.47
N TYR A 5 -94.28 -27.53 -71.67
CA TYR A 5 -94.52 -27.24 -70.25
C TYR A 5 -93.40 -27.79 -69.36
N VAL A 6 -93.06 -27.13 -68.24
CA VAL A 6 -92.68 -27.79 -66.98
C VAL A 6 -93.11 -26.94 -65.77
N TRP A 7 -93.60 -27.65 -64.77
CA TRP A 7 -94.18 -27.26 -63.47
C TRP A 7 -93.14 -26.77 -62.44
N GLY A 8 -93.61 -26.01 -61.45
CA GLY A 8 -92.88 -25.74 -60.21
C GLY A 8 -93.78 -26.02 -59.00
N LEU A 9 -93.53 -27.15 -58.33
CA LEU A 9 -94.15 -27.58 -57.07
C LEU A 9 -93.09 -27.48 -55.96
N VAL A 10 -93.55 -27.05 -54.79
CA VAL A 10 -92.76 -26.65 -53.62
C VAL A 10 -92.33 -27.85 -52.76
N ALA A 11 -91.14 -27.68 -52.17
CA ALA A 11 -90.66 -28.15 -50.86
C ALA A 11 -89.94 -29.50 -50.66
N CYS A 12 -88.90 -29.33 -49.82
CA CYS A 12 -88.25 -30.24 -48.88
C CYS A 12 -87.29 -31.31 -49.42
N PHE A 13 -85.99 -31.05 -49.23
CA PHE A 13 -85.05 -32.08 -48.80
C PHE A 13 -84.04 -31.49 -47.80
N SER A 14 -83.99 -32.12 -46.63
CA SER A 14 -82.99 -31.94 -45.57
C SER A 14 -81.64 -32.57 -45.98
N ILE A 15 -80.61 -32.39 -45.13
CA ILE A 15 -79.29 -33.10 -45.10
C ILE A 15 -78.23 -32.34 -45.94
N VAL A 16 -77.06 -31.90 -45.45
CA VAL A 16 -76.08 -32.51 -44.53
C VAL A 16 -75.37 -31.42 -43.73
N VAL A 17 -75.34 -31.56 -42.40
CA VAL A 17 -74.35 -30.92 -41.52
C VAL A 17 -73.01 -31.60 -41.80
N GLY A 18 -72.27 -31.05 -42.77
CA GLY A 18 -70.90 -31.42 -43.07
C GLY A 18 -69.98 -30.65 -42.12
N VAL A 19 -69.64 -31.28 -41.00
CA VAL A 19 -68.67 -30.84 -40.01
C VAL A 19 -67.34 -30.52 -40.70
N PHE A 20 -67.15 -29.26 -41.07
CA PHE A 20 -65.83 -28.68 -41.33
C PHE A 20 -65.26 -28.18 -39.99
N CYS A 21 -65.13 -29.08 -39.02
CA CYS A 21 -64.52 -28.80 -37.72
C CYS A 21 -63.09 -29.36 -37.67
N CYS A 22 -62.34 -29.20 -38.76
CA CYS A 22 -60.90 -29.50 -38.78
C CYS A 22 -60.04 -28.25 -38.53
N ALA A 23 -60.63 -27.08 -38.29
CA ALA A 23 -59.90 -25.81 -38.21
C ALA A 23 -59.66 -25.24 -36.79
N GLN A 24 -59.99 -25.95 -35.70
CA GLN A 24 -59.92 -25.36 -34.34
C GLN A 24 -59.13 -26.16 -33.30
N ASN A 25 -58.28 -27.12 -33.69
CA ASN A 25 -57.54 -27.93 -32.72
C ASN A 25 -56.01 -27.83 -32.82
N GLN A 26 -55.50 -26.94 -33.67
CA GLN A 26 -54.07 -26.63 -33.74
C GLN A 26 -53.66 -25.78 -32.52
N ALA A 27 -52.49 -26.06 -31.96
CA ALA A 27 -51.96 -25.29 -30.83
C ALA A 27 -51.78 -23.82 -31.24
N LEU A 28 -52.05 -22.91 -30.30
CA LEU A 28 -51.80 -21.49 -30.50
C LEU A 28 -50.29 -21.25 -30.61
N GLU A 29 -49.90 -20.28 -31.44
CA GLU A 29 -48.52 -19.84 -31.58
C GLU A 29 -48.05 -19.15 -30.29
N ILE A 30 -46.81 -19.44 -29.88
CA ILE A 30 -46.18 -18.83 -28.70
C ILE A 30 -45.62 -17.48 -29.09
N ARG A 31 -46.05 -16.40 -28.43
CA ARG A 31 -45.64 -15.02 -28.72
C ARG A 31 -44.28 -14.68 -28.10
N THR A 32 -44.04 -15.12 -26.86
CA THR A 32 -42.81 -14.85 -26.10
C THR A 32 -42.12 -16.18 -25.75
N PRO A 33 -41.29 -16.73 -26.66
CA PRO A 33 -40.64 -18.02 -26.42
C PRO A 33 -39.54 -17.92 -25.34
N THR A 34 -39.00 -16.73 -25.12
CA THR A 34 -38.00 -16.43 -24.09
C THR A 34 -38.43 -15.21 -23.29
N LEU A 35 -38.36 -15.31 -21.97
CA LEU A 35 -38.47 -14.21 -21.02
C LEU A 35 -37.09 -14.02 -20.36
N THR A 36 -36.63 -12.79 -20.26
CA THR A 36 -35.40 -12.45 -19.54
C THR A 36 -35.76 -11.64 -18.30
N ILE A 37 -35.20 -12.01 -17.15
CA ILE A 37 -35.35 -11.26 -15.90
C ILE A 37 -33.97 -10.98 -15.28
N GLU A 38 -33.88 -9.85 -14.60
CA GLU A 38 -32.70 -9.50 -13.81
C GLU A 38 -32.70 -10.31 -12.51
N TYR A 39 -31.52 -10.80 -12.11
CA TYR A 39 -31.34 -11.48 -10.82
C TYR A 39 -31.78 -10.58 -9.65
N GLY A 40 -32.31 -11.18 -8.59
CA GLY A 40 -32.91 -10.44 -7.48
C GLY A 40 -34.36 -9.99 -7.68
N HIS A 41 -34.94 -10.19 -8.86
CA HIS A 41 -36.35 -9.87 -9.12
C HIS A 41 -37.24 -11.12 -9.08
N PRO A 42 -38.41 -11.04 -8.42
CA PRO A 42 -39.33 -12.18 -8.35
C PRO A 42 -39.81 -12.56 -9.75
N PHE A 43 -39.91 -13.86 -10.00
CA PHE A 43 -40.46 -14.34 -11.26
C PHE A 43 -41.95 -13.95 -11.35
N ASN A 44 -42.28 -13.11 -12.33
CA ASN A 44 -43.65 -12.75 -12.65
C ASN A 44 -43.84 -12.82 -14.18
N VAL A 45 -44.83 -13.59 -14.60
CA VAL A 45 -45.14 -13.80 -16.02
C VAL A 45 -46.52 -13.25 -16.33
N ASP A 46 -46.59 -12.31 -17.27
CA ASP A 46 -47.86 -11.89 -17.86
C ASP A 46 -48.34 -13.00 -18.83
N VAL A 47 -49.16 -13.91 -18.30
CA VAL A 47 -49.67 -15.06 -19.07
C VAL A 47 -50.46 -14.65 -20.32
N ALA A 48 -51.00 -13.42 -20.36
CA ALA A 48 -51.69 -12.90 -21.55
C ALA A 48 -50.73 -12.71 -22.75
N GLN A 49 -49.43 -12.60 -22.50
CA GLN A 49 -48.42 -12.41 -23.54
C GLN A 49 -47.81 -13.71 -24.05
N LEU A 50 -48.07 -14.85 -23.41
CA LEU A 50 -47.44 -16.12 -23.78
C LEU A 50 -47.96 -16.70 -25.11
N LEU A 51 -49.23 -16.48 -25.42
CA LEU A 51 -49.90 -17.06 -26.58
C LEU A 51 -50.48 -15.99 -27.50
N ASN A 52 -50.54 -16.27 -28.80
CA ASN A 52 -51.14 -15.40 -29.80
C ASN A 52 -52.68 -15.44 -29.78
N THR A 53 -53.30 -14.95 -28.70
CA THR A 53 -54.76 -14.95 -28.52
C THR A 53 -55.22 -13.82 -27.60
N ASP A 54 -56.42 -13.29 -27.87
CA ASP A 54 -57.11 -12.33 -27.00
C ASP A 54 -58.29 -12.98 -26.23
N ASP A 55 -58.50 -14.30 -26.39
CA ASP A 55 -59.57 -15.04 -25.70
C ASP A 55 -59.26 -15.18 -24.20
N GLN A 56 -59.98 -14.42 -23.38
CA GLN A 56 -59.83 -14.39 -21.92
C GLN A 56 -60.01 -15.76 -21.26
N ARG A 57 -60.81 -16.66 -21.83
CA ARG A 57 -61.00 -18.01 -21.28
C ARG A 57 -59.76 -18.86 -21.45
N VAL A 58 -59.04 -18.66 -22.56
CA VAL A 58 -57.76 -19.33 -22.83
C VAL A 58 -56.71 -18.76 -21.89
N ILE A 59 -56.58 -17.44 -21.82
CA ILE A 59 -55.60 -16.74 -20.96
C ILE A 59 -55.75 -17.15 -19.49
N GLN A 60 -56.98 -17.15 -18.95
CA GLN A 60 -57.26 -17.55 -17.57
C GLN A 60 -57.02 -19.06 -17.30
N SER A 61 -56.91 -19.87 -18.35
CA SER A 61 -56.63 -21.31 -18.22
C SER A 61 -55.13 -21.63 -18.21
N ILE A 62 -54.26 -20.66 -18.51
CA ILE A 62 -52.81 -20.87 -18.57
C ILE A 62 -52.29 -21.15 -17.16
N LYS A 63 -51.50 -22.23 -17.05
CA LYS A 63 -50.76 -22.59 -15.83
C LYS A 63 -49.32 -22.87 -16.19
N VAL A 64 -48.41 -22.11 -15.60
CA VAL A 64 -46.95 -22.30 -15.76
C VAL A 64 -46.45 -23.15 -14.61
N ASP A 65 -45.72 -24.21 -14.93
CA ASP A 65 -45.02 -25.05 -13.96
C ASP A 65 -43.67 -24.41 -13.63
N THR A 66 -43.52 -23.95 -12.39
CA THR A 66 -42.33 -23.28 -11.88
C THR A 66 -41.47 -24.19 -11.00
N THR A 67 -41.77 -25.48 -10.91
CA THR A 67 -41.07 -26.42 -10.01
C THR A 67 -39.59 -26.62 -10.35
N SER A 68 -39.18 -26.32 -11.59
CA SER A 68 -37.79 -26.37 -12.03
C SER A 68 -36.97 -25.13 -11.65
N LEU A 69 -37.58 -24.07 -11.13
CA LEU A 69 -36.84 -22.88 -10.67
C LEU A 69 -36.04 -23.22 -9.41
N VAL A 70 -34.76 -22.87 -9.41
CA VAL A 70 -33.92 -22.96 -8.21
C VAL A 70 -34.04 -21.66 -7.44
N MET A 71 -34.52 -21.74 -6.20
CA MET A 71 -34.78 -20.59 -5.31
C MET A 71 -34.03 -20.81 -3.99
N LYS A 72 -32.80 -20.29 -3.80
CA LYS A 72 -32.00 -20.55 -2.59
C LYS A 72 -32.46 -19.73 -1.38
N ALA A 73 -33.63 -20.00 -0.81
CA ALA A 73 -34.19 -19.28 0.35
C ALA A 73 -34.51 -17.77 0.13
N HIS A 74 -34.62 -17.34 -1.13
CA HIS A 74 -35.11 -16.03 -1.55
C HIS A 74 -36.38 -16.19 -2.41
N ASP A 75 -37.08 -15.10 -2.74
CA ASP A 75 -38.32 -15.08 -3.52
C ASP A 75 -38.10 -14.90 -5.05
N TYR A 76 -36.85 -15.01 -5.51
CA TYR A 76 -36.42 -14.93 -6.91
C TYR A 76 -35.54 -16.12 -7.31
N PRO A 77 -35.47 -16.48 -8.60
CA PRO A 77 -34.68 -17.61 -9.09
C PRO A 77 -33.19 -17.29 -9.20
N GLU A 78 -32.34 -18.32 -9.11
CA GLU A 78 -30.89 -18.22 -9.36
C GLU A 78 -30.58 -17.91 -10.83
N VAL A 79 -29.43 -17.28 -11.08
CA VAL A 79 -28.88 -17.04 -12.43
C VAL A 79 -28.80 -18.34 -13.22
N GLY A 80 -29.32 -18.33 -14.45
CA GLY A 80 -29.36 -19.53 -15.28
C GLY A 80 -30.43 -19.53 -16.36
N HIS A 81 -30.52 -20.67 -17.05
CA HIS A 81 -31.48 -20.90 -18.12
C HIS A 81 -32.46 -21.99 -17.69
N TYR A 82 -33.75 -21.68 -17.75
CA TYR A 82 -34.82 -22.58 -17.35
C TYR A 82 -35.77 -22.81 -18.51
N ILE A 83 -36.36 -23.99 -18.55
CA ILE A 83 -37.47 -24.34 -19.44
C ILE A 83 -38.65 -24.60 -18.54
N LEU A 84 -39.67 -23.74 -18.61
CA LEU A 84 -40.89 -23.81 -17.80
C LEU A 84 -42.03 -24.35 -18.66
N PRO A 85 -42.47 -25.60 -18.44
CA PRO A 85 -43.65 -26.12 -19.11
C PRO A 85 -44.88 -25.31 -18.72
N PHE A 86 -45.80 -25.08 -19.65
CA PHE A 86 -47.10 -24.53 -19.31
C PHE A 86 -48.22 -25.27 -20.03
N THR A 87 -49.41 -25.27 -19.42
CA THR A 87 -50.62 -25.89 -19.95
C THR A 87 -51.71 -24.84 -20.16
N TYR A 88 -52.55 -25.03 -21.17
CA TYR A 88 -53.72 -24.16 -21.42
C TYR A 88 -54.86 -24.95 -22.08
N LYS A 89 -56.10 -24.48 -21.94
CA LYS A 89 -57.28 -25.09 -22.56
C LYS A 89 -57.59 -24.39 -23.88
N TYR A 90 -57.64 -25.15 -24.96
CA TYR A 90 -58.04 -24.65 -26.27
C TYR A 90 -58.72 -25.77 -27.07
N GLY A 91 -59.92 -25.48 -27.60
CA GLY A 91 -60.77 -26.50 -28.23
C GLY A 91 -61.24 -27.57 -27.22
N PHE A 92 -61.14 -28.85 -27.60
CA PHE A 92 -61.65 -29.99 -26.82
C PHE A 92 -60.61 -30.63 -25.89
N GLY A 93 -59.54 -29.92 -25.52
CA GLY A 93 -58.50 -30.50 -24.68
C GLY A 93 -57.53 -29.49 -24.08
N GLU A 94 -56.62 -30.05 -23.27
CA GLU A 94 -55.46 -29.34 -22.73
C GLU A 94 -54.31 -29.41 -23.73
N LYS A 95 -53.63 -28.30 -23.92
CA LYS A 95 -52.45 -28.14 -24.76
C LYS A 95 -51.26 -27.78 -23.89
N LYS A 96 -50.05 -28.03 -24.40
CA LYS A 96 -48.79 -27.77 -23.72
C LYS A 96 -47.94 -26.80 -24.52
N GLY A 97 -47.13 -26.01 -23.82
CA GLY A 97 -46.08 -25.18 -24.38
C GLY A 97 -44.91 -25.11 -23.43
N GLU A 98 -43.85 -24.45 -23.86
CA GLU A 98 -42.63 -24.24 -23.08
C GLU A 98 -42.28 -22.76 -23.12
N LEU A 99 -41.98 -22.19 -21.97
CA LEU A 99 -41.44 -20.86 -21.81
C LEU A 99 -39.96 -21.00 -21.44
N LYS A 100 -39.06 -20.42 -22.23
CA LYS A 100 -37.66 -20.28 -21.82
C LYS A 100 -37.54 -19.07 -20.91
N LEU A 101 -36.90 -19.24 -19.76
CA LEU A 101 -36.58 -18.15 -18.84
C LEU A 101 -35.07 -18.04 -18.74
N GLU A 102 -34.56 -16.83 -18.97
CA GLU A 102 -33.16 -16.47 -18.78
C GLU A 102 -33.09 -15.51 -17.58
N VAL A 103 -32.42 -15.96 -16.52
CA VAL A 103 -32.15 -15.12 -15.35
C VAL A 103 -30.70 -14.66 -15.48
N ASN A 104 -30.52 -13.38 -15.75
CA ASN A 104 -29.21 -12.78 -15.93
C ASN A 104 -28.93 -11.83 -14.79
N ASP A 105 -27.70 -11.81 -14.33
CA ASP A 105 -27.21 -10.82 -13.38
C ASP A 105 -26.34 -9.84 -14.17
N THR A 106 -26.88 -8.64 -14.36
CA THR A 106 -26.24 -7.55 -15.12
C THR A 106 -25.87 -6.36 -14.24
N THR A 107 -26.14 -6.48 -12.95
CA THR A 107 -25.92 -5.44 -11.96
C THR A 107 -24.53 -5.59 -11.37
N ALA A 108 -23.74 -4.51 -11.40
CA ALA A 108 -22.41 -4.53 -10.81
C ALA A 108 -22.45 -4.38 -9.27
N PRO A 109 -21.45 -4.93 -8.56
CA PRO A 109 -21.31 -4.74 -7.12
C PRO A 109 -21.26 -3.25 -6.73
N VAL A 110 -21.83 -2.91 -5.58
CA VAL A 110 -21.91 -1.52 -5.11
C VAL A 110 -21.08 -1.32 -3.85
N PHE A 111 -20.11 -0.40 -3.92
CA PHE A 111 -19.35 0.02 -2.74
C PHE A 111 -20.23 0.87 -1.80
N THR A 112 -20.52 0.35 -0.61
CA THR A 112 -21.34 1.03 0.40
C THR A 112 -20.52 1.75 1.47
N LYS A 113 -19.28 1.32 1.69
CA LYS A 113 -18.30 2.03 2.53
C LYS A 113 -16.97 2.12 1.79
N LYS A 114 -16.37 3.31 1.82
CA LYS A 114 -15.13 3.64 1.12
C LYS A 114 -14.18 4.37 2.04
N ARG A 115 -12.88 4.07 1.92
CA ARG A 115 -11.81 4.88 2.46
C ARG A 115 -11.02 5.47 1.30
N ASP A 116 -11.18 6.77 1.11
CA ASP A 116 -10.57 7.46 -0.03
C ASP A 116 -9.08 7.75 0.18
N VAL A 117 -8.63 7.81 1.44
CA VAL A 117 -7.25 8.15 1.78
C VAL A 117 -6.68 7.21 2.85
N PHE A 118 -5.53 6.64 2.55
CA PHE A 118 -4.66 5.96 3.50
C PHE A 118 -3.43 6.82 3.74
N GLU A 119 -3.06 7.02 5.00
CA GLU A 119 -1.87 7.78 5.36
C GLU A 119 -0.91 6.87 6.10
N PHE A 120 0.34 6.88 5.66
CA PHE A 120 1.40 6.12 6.27
C PHE A 120 2.64 6.97 6.48
N VAL A 121 3.48 6.53 7.41
CA VAL A 121 4.78 7.13 7.69
C VAL A 121 5.86 6.16 7.22
N ILE A 122 6.87 6.66 6.51
CA ILE A 122 8.02 5.86 6.07
C ILE A 122 8.62 5.10 7.26
N GLY A 123 8.86 3.81 7.08
CA GLY A 123 9.38 2.91 8.12
C GLY A 123 8.33 2.33 9.09
N GLU A 124 7.08 2.80 9.03
CA GLU A 124 5.95 2.26 9.82
C GLU A 124 4.95 1.48 8.93
N ILE A 125 5.31 1.25 7.66
CA ILE A 125 4.46 0.56 6.69
C ILE A 125 4.67 -0.94 6.81
N ASP A 126 3.60 -1.64 7.16
CA ASP A 126 3.54 -3.10 7.00
C ASP A 126 3.33 -3.41 5.52
N SER A 127 4.29 -4.14 4.90
CA SER A 127 4.20 -4.55 3.49
C SER A 127 2.98 -5.42 3.20
N ASP A 128 2.39 -6.03 4.24
CA ASP A 128 1.22 -6.90 4.14
C ASP A 128 -0.09 -6.17 4.50
N PHE A 129 -0.10 -4.83 4.51
CA PHE A 129 -1.29 -4.06 4.84
C PHE A 129 -2.50 -4.42 3.97
N ASN A 130 -3.57 -4.89 4.61
CA ASN A 130 -4.78 -5.30 3.92
C ASN A 130 -5.72 -4.11 3.63
N TYR A 131 -5.58 -3.50 2.45
CA TYR A 131 -6.43 -2.38 2.01
C TYR A 131 -7.92 -2.74 1.96
N ILE A 132 -8.25 -4.01 1.69
CA ILE A 132 -9.63 -4.47 1.44
C ILE A 132 -10.53 -4.28 2.67
N GLU A 133 -9.99 -4.43 3.89
CA GLU A 133 -10.77 -4.28 5.14
C GLU A 133 -11.36 -2.88 5.36
N SER A 134 -10.84 -1.88 4.65
CA SER A 134 -11.35 -0.51 4.72
C SER A 134 -12.55 -0.24 3.80
N PHE A 135 -12.98 -1.23 3.03
CA PHE A 135 -14.09 -1.12 2.09
C PHE A 135 -15.23 -2.08 2.44
N SER A 136 -16.43 -1.75 2.00
CA SER A 136 -17.57 -2.65 2.05
C SER A 136 -18.28 -2.62 0.72
N VAL A 137 -18.59 -3.80 0.20
CA VAL A 137 -19.22 -4.00 -1.10
C VAL A 137 -20.45 -4.87 -0.89
N GLU A 138 -21.55 -4.46 -1.49
CA GLU A 138 -22.80 -5.19 -1.49
C GLU A 138 -23.12 -5.65 -2.91
N ASP A 139 -23.51 -6.91 -3.02
CA ASP A 139 -24.01 -7.54 -4.23
C ASP A 139 -24.86 -8.76 -3.84
N LEU A 140 -25.78 -9.19 -4.71
CA LEU A 140 -26.57 -10.41 -4.50
C LEU A 140 -25.77 -11.68 -4.79
N SER A 141 -24.73 -11.54 -5.60
CA SER A 141 -23.77 -12.58 -5.97
C SER A 141 -22.48 -12.44 -5.13
N PRO A 142 -21.73 -13.53 -4.92
CA PRO A 142 -20.41 -13.44 -4.29
C PRO A 142 -19.47 -12.50 -5.05
N VAL A 143 -18.73 -11.66 -4.32
CA VAL A 143 -17.83 -10.64 -4.89
C VAL A 143 -16.37 -11.01 -4.64
N THR A 144 -15.55 -10.84 -5.66
CA THR A 144 -14.07 -10.88 -5.59
C THR A 144 -13.52 -9.46 -5.61
N LEU A 145 -12.56 -9.16 -4.73
CA LEU A 145 -11.95 -7.84 -4.59
C LEU A 145 -10.47 -7.91 -4.96
N GLU A 146 -10.02 -6.97 -5.79
CA GLU A 146 -8.63 -6.87 -6.25
C GLU A 146 -8.15 -5.42 -6.15
N VAL A 147 -6.99 -5.23 -5.53
CA VAL A 147 -6.33 -3.93 -5.41
C VAL A 147 -5.27 -3.81 -6.50
N MET A 148 -5.28 -2.69 -7.22
CA MET A 148 -4.31 -2.37 -8.25
C MET A 148 -3.65 -1.03 -7.95
N PHE A 149 -2.34 -0.94 -8.15
CA PHE A 149 -1.57 0.30 -8.11
C PHE A 149 -0.95 0.56 -9.47
N ASP A 150 -0.90 1.83 -9.89
CA ASP A 150 -0.18 2.22 -11.11
C ASP A 150 1.33 2.07 -10.92
N PHE A 151 1.83 2.64 -9.82
CA PHE A 151 3.19 2.52 -9.31
C PHE A 151 3.17 2.96 -7.86
N ILE A 152 3.98 2.32 -7.02
CA ILE A 152 4.11 2.66 -5.61
C ILE A 152 5.57 2.52 -5.19
N ASP A 153 6.06 3.53 -4.49
CA ASP A 153 7.38 3.54 -3.86
C ASP A 153 7.17 3.87 -2.39
N TYR A 154 7.35 2.88 -1.53
CA TYR A 154 7.08 3.01 -0.10
C TYR A 154 8.13 3.83 0.66
N ASP A 155 9.27 4.10 0.02
CA ASP A 155 10.42 4.78 0.62
C ASP A 155 10.47 6.27 0.23
N THR A 156 9.63 6.69 -0.71
CA THR A 156 9.56 8.07 -1.17
C THR A 156 8.29 8.76 -0.64
N PRO A 157 8.41 9.92 0.04
CA PRO A 157 7.24 10.70 0.42
C PRO A 157 6.47 11.16 -0.82
N GLY A 158 5.16 11.00 -0.81
CA GLY A 158 4.36 11.33 -1.98
C GLY A 158 2.90 10.90 -1.87
N GLU A 159 2.15 11.26 -2.90
CA GLU A 159 0.81 10.73 -3.14
C GLU A 159 0.89 9.68 -4.25
N TYR A 160 0.39 8.48 -3.95
CA TYR A 160 0.27 7.38 -4.89
C TYR A 160 -1.20 7.03 -5.06
N TYR A 161 -1.55 6.47 -6.22
CA TYR A 161 -2.93 6.22 -6.59
C TYR A 161 -3.15 4.72 -6.76
N GLY A 162 -4.18 4.23 -6.10
CA GLY A 162 -4.64 2.85 -6.21
C GLY A 162 -6.10 2.80 -6.63
N THR A 163 -6.50 1.68 -7.20
CA THR A 163 -7.90 1.38 -7.55
C THR A 163 -8.28 0.04 -6.93
N LEU A 164 -9.42 0.01 -6.24
CA LEU A 164 -10.03 -1.24 -5.80
C LEU A 164 -11.12 -1.63 -6.81
N SER A 165 -11.00 -2.83 -7.37
CA SER A 165 -11.96 -3.44 -8.29
C SER A 165 -12.79 -4.49 -7.58
N ALA A 166 -14.11 -4.44 -7.76
CA ALA A 166 -15.06 -5.44 -7.29
C ALA A 166 -15.69 -6.15 -8.49
N THR A 167 -15.59 -7.48 -8.52
CA THR A 167 -16.13 -8.32 -9.60
C THR A 167 -17.04 -9.40 -9.03
N ASP A 168 -18.27 -9.49 -9.50
CA ASP A 168 -19.19 -10.58 -9.13
C ASP A 168 -18.90 -11.89 -9.90
N THR A 169 -19.70 -12.92 -9.64
CA THR A 169 -19.61 -14.20 -10.37
C THR A 169 -19.99 -14.11 -11.84
N SER A 170 -20.81 -13.11 -12.20
CA SER A 170 -21.36 -12.85 -13.54
C SER A 170 -20.45 -11.97 -14.39
N LYS A 171 -19.32 -11.52 -13.82
CA LYS A 171 -18.31 -10.63 -14.40
C LYS A 171 -18.74 -9.17 -14.54
N ASN A 172 -19.78 -8.74 -13.84
CA ASN A 172 -20.04 -7.32 -13.70
C ASN A 172 -19.02 -6.71 -12.74
N GLN A 173 -18.58 -5.49 -13.05
CA GLN A 173 -17.49 -4.84 -12.34
C GLN A 173 -17.84 -3.43 -11.92
N SER A 174 -17.35 -3.05 -10.74
CA SER A 174 -17.28 -1.66 -10.30
C SER A 174 -15.90 -1.38 -9.73
N GLN A 175 -15.49 -0.11 -9.79
CA GLN A 175 -14.18 0.32 -9.34
C GLN A 175 -14.31 1.59 -8.49
N THR A 176 -13.42 1.73 -7.51
CA THR A 176 -13.29 2.96 -6.75
C THR A 176 -11.82 3.30 -6.55
N PRO A 177 -11.39 4.54 -6.86
CA PRO A 177 -10.02 4.97 -6.60
C PRO A 177 -9.82 5.24 -5.11
N PHE A 178 -8.57 5.19 -4.67
CA PHE A 178 -8.12 5.68 -3.38
C PHE A 178 -6.70 6.26 -3.50
N THR A 179 -6.35 7.14 -2.56
CA THR A 179 -5.04 7.76 -2.47
C THR A 179 -4.27 7.20 -1.29
N LEU A 180 -3.01 6.89 -1.55
CA LEU A 180 -2.02 6.58 -0.54
C LEU A 180 -1.13 7.81 -0.33
N LYS A 181 -1.09 8.33 0.89
CA LYS A 181 -0.19 9.42 1.28
C LYS A 181 0.94 8.84 2.11
N ILE A 182 2.12 8.77 1.52
CA ILE A 182 3.34 8.41 2.22
C ILE A 182 3.96 9.69 2.73
N LYS A 183 3.97 9.84 4.05
CA LYS A 183 4.56 10.97 4.74
C LYS A 183 5.94 10.56 5.21
N GLN A 184 6.88 11.48 5.09
CA GLN A 184 8.09 11.37 5.89
C GLN A 184 7.69 11.37 7.37
N LYS A 185 8.41 10.60 8.19
CA LYS A 185 8.25 10.65 9.64
C LYS A 185 8.45 12.08 10.09
N VAL A 186 7.36 12.74 10.44
CA VAL A 186 7.42 14.02 11.14
C VAL A 186 7.95 13.67 12.50
N ILE A 187 9.26 13.76 12.69
CA ILE A 187 9.83 13.88 14.02
C ILE A 187 9.30 15.21 14.53
N THR A 188 8.14 15.18 15.17
CA THR A 188 7.65 16.28 15.99
C THR A 188 8.83 16.67 16.86
N LYS A 189 9.32 17.88 16.62
CA LYS A 189 10.24 18.61 17.50
C LYS A 189 9.82 18.26 18.92
N ALA A 190 10.61 17.44 19.61
CA ALA A 190 10.38 17.22 21.03
C ALA A 190 10.28 18.62 21.64
N GLU A 191 9.27 18.83 22.48
CA GLU A 191 9.23 20.03 23.33
C GLU A 191 10.63 20.22 23.90
N ASN A 192 11.18 21.40 23.63
CA ASN A 192 12.55 21.83 23.88
C ASN A 192 13.38 20.84 24.74
N PRO A 193 14.43 20.21 24.17
CA PRO A 193 15.35 19.44 25.00
C PRO A 193 15.84 20.34 26.12
N THR A 194 15.86 19.80 27.33
CA THR A 194 16.47 20.41 28.51
C THR A 194 17.76 21.10 28.08
N HIS A 195 17.76 22.44 28.09
CA HIS A 195 18.91 23.25 27.73
C HIS A 195 20.16 22.64 28.38
N ALA A 196 21.13 22.23 27.57
CA ALA A 196 22.47 22.06 28.07
C ALA A 196 22.95 23.45 28.47
N THR A 197 22.71 23.83 29.73
CA THR A 197 23.26 25.08 30.25
C THR A 197 24.77 24.99 30.07
N CYS A 198 25.38 26.04 29.54
CA CYS A 198 26.82 26.21 29.37
C CYS A 198 27.65 26.17 30.68
N SER A 199 27.15 25.48 31.71
CA SER A 199 27.72 25.30 33.03
C SER A 199 28.59 24.04 33.16
N VAL A 200 28.55 23.13 32.17
CA VAL A 200 29.30 21.87 32.19
C VAL A 200 30.53 21.91 31.29
N THR A 201 31.67 21.50 31.82
CA THR A 201 32.97 21.38 31.14
C THR A 201 33.52 19.96 31.38
N PRO A 202 34.55 19.52 30.65
CA PRO A 202 35.20 18.23 30.90
C PRO A 202 35.70 18.04 32.35
N ASP A 203 35.96 19.14 33.07
CA ASP A 203 36.41 19.14 34.46
C ASP A 203 35.25 18.95 35.45
N THR A 204 34.05 19.41 35.10
CA THR A 204 32.87 19.37 35.99
C THR A 204 31.92 18.23 35.69
N VAL A 205 31.95 17.69 34.47
CA VAL A 205 31.14 16.54 34.07
C VAL A 205 31.74 15.25 34.64
N THR A 206 30.91 14.45 35.30
CA THR A 206 31.34 13.21 35.98
C THR A 206 30.94 11.93 35.24
N GLN A 207 29.95 12.01 34.34
CA GLN A 207 29.50 10.91 33.50
C GLN A 207 29.17 11.42 32.09
N PRO A 208 29.34 10.60 31.04
CA PRO A 208 28.88 10.95 29.70
C PRO A 208 27.38 11.25 29.66
N THR A 209 27.00 12.20 28.82
CA THR A 209 25.59 12.42 28.48
C THR A 209 25.09 11.21 27.67
N ILE A 210 23.93 10.67 28.03
CA ILE A 210 23.28 9.57 27.31
C ILE A 210 21.85 10.00 26.96
N ILE A 211 21.50 9.97 25.68
CA ILE A 211 20.17 10.32 25.17
C ILE A 211 19.65 9.12 24.41
N GLN A 212 18.49 8.59 24.84
CA GLN A 212 17.86 7.42 24.23
C GLN A 212 18.83 6.21 24.10
N GLY A 213 19.71 6.02 25.10
CA GLY A 213 20.70 4.94 25.10
C GLY A 213 21.98 5.23 24.30
N VAL A 214 22.07 6.37 23.60
CA VAL A 214 23.24 6.77 22.81
C VAL A 214 24.12 7.74 23.61
N ILE A 215 25.41 7.43 23.73
CA ILE A 215 26.39 8.35 24.34
C ILE A 215 26.60 9.57 23.45
N ILE A 216 26.49 10.77 24.00
CA ILE A 216 26.63 12.02 23.26
C ILE A 216 27.94 12.70 23.64
N ALA A 217 28.74 13.03 22.63
CA ALA A 217 29.95 13.84 22.76
C ALA A 217 29.99 14.86 21.62
N ASN A 218 29.77 16.13 21.94
CA ASN A 218 29.89 17.24 20.98
C ASN A 218 30.28 18.51 21.75
N LYS A 219 30.36 19.66 21.07
CA LYS A 219 30.78 20.94 21.67
C LYS A 219 29.88 21.46 22.81
N LYS A 220 28.68 20.90 22.98
CA LYS A 220 27.74 21.20 24.08
C LYS A 220 27.72 20.14 25.17
N HIS A 221 28.09 18.91 24.84
CA HIS A 221 28.06 17.76 25.72
C HIS A 221 29.47 17.16 25.86
N PRO A 222 30.30 17.69 26.78
CA PRO A 222 31.63 17.13 27.01
C PRO A 222 31.58 15.77 27.72
N LEU A 223 32.63 14.99 27.52
CA LEU A 223 32.96 13.79 28.26
C LEU A 223 33.88 14.10 29.44
N PRO A 224 33.77 13.35 30.56
CA PRO A 224 34.69 13.50 31.69
C PRO A 224 36.13 13.27 31.26
N GLN A 225 37.08 14.02 31.83
CA GLN A 225 38.52 13.79 31.57
C GLN A 225 38.95 12.35 31.85
N SER A 226 38.37 11.73 32.89
CA SER A 226 38.65 10.34 33.29
C SER A 226 37.96 9.27 32.43
N TYR A 227 37.07 9.65 31.52
CA TYR A 227 36.33 8.70 30.70
C TYR A 227 37.24 8.10 29.61
N ALA A 228 37.58 6.82 29.79
CA ALA A 228 38.55 6.12 28.96
C ALA A 228 38.13 4.68 28.65
N PRO A 229 37.03 4.47 27.90
CA PRO A 229 36.46 3.15 27.65
C PRO A 229 37.32 2.24 26.76
N GLN A 230 38.37 2.78 26.13
CA GLN A 230 39.06 2.16 24.99
C GLN A 230 38.15 2.04 23.76
N GLU A 231 38.63 1.41 22.69
CA GLU A 231 37.81 1.10 21.52
C GLU A 231 36.69 0.12 21.90
N ASN A 232 35.46 0.40 21.47
CA ASN A 232 34.36 -0.53 21.63
C ASN A 232 34.58 -1.75 20.73
N ALA A 233 34.52 -2.96 21.31
CA ALA A 233 34.86 -4.19 20.60
C ALA A 233 33.96 -4.46 19.38
N GLU A 234 32.65 -4.27 19.52
CA GLU A 234 31.66 -4.51 18.47
C GLU A 234 31.80 -3.50 17.32
N ALA A 235 31.91 -2.21 17.66
CA ALA A 235 32.19 -1.17 16.68
C ALA A 235 33.52 -1.44 15.96
N GLY A 236 34.54 -1.89 16.69
CA GLY A 236 35.83 -2.31 16.12
C GLY A 236 35.68 -3.46 15.12
N ASP A 237 34.88 -4.47 15.42
CA ASP A 237 34.63 -5.59 14.49
C ASP A 237 33.88 -5.11 13.24
N ASN A 238 32.87 -4.26 13.42
CA ASN A 238 32.07 -3.76 12.31
C ASN A 238 32.85 -2.80 11.40
N ILE A 239 33.71 -1.93 11.93
CA ILE A 239 34.54 -1.05 11.08
C ILE A 239 35.56 -1.85 10.28
N ARG A 240 36.12 -2.93 10.86
CA ARG A 240 37.03 -3.83 10.14
C ARG A 240 36.33 -4.55 8.99
N ARG A 241 35.07 -4.97 9.19
CA ARG A 241 34.23 -5.53 8.11
C ARG A 241 33.95 -4.51 7.01
N LEU A 242 33.51 -3.31 7.37
CA LEU A 242 33.26 -2.22 6.42
C LEU A 242 34.51 -1.93 5.57
N ILE A 243 35.67 -1.79 6.21
CA ILE A 243 36.95 -1.55 5.52
C ILE A 243 37.29 -2.70 4.56
N GLN A 244 37.09 -3.95 4.99
CA GLN A 244 37.39 -5.11 4.15
C GLN A 244 36.50 -5.13 2.92
N ASP A 245 35.20 -4.89 3.08
CA ASP A 245 34.23 -4.87 1.96
C ASP A 245 34.54 -3.73 0.98
N MET A 246 34.89 -2.53 1.48
CA MET A 246 35.36 -1.45 0.62
C MET A 246 36.59 -1.84 -0.20
N ARG A 247 37.55 -2.56 0.41
CA ARG A 247 38.76 -3.00 -0.28
C ARG A 247 38.47 -4.07 -1.32
N ASP A 248 37.54 -4.99 -1.04
CA ASP A 248 37.13 -6.03 -1.99
C ASP A 248 36.38 -5.44 -3.20
N LEU A 249 35.72 -4.30 -3.02
CA LEU A 249 35.16 -3.48 -4.10
C LEU A 249 36.22 -2.64 -4.86
N GLY A 250 37.49 -2.68 -4.45
CA GLY A 250 38.60 -2.02 -5.12
C GLY A 250 38.89 -0.58 -4.66
N PHE A 251 38.21 -0.08 -3.62
CA PHE A 251 38.50 1.26 -3.08
C PHE A 251 39.90 1.33 -2.45
N ASP A 252 40.53 2.52 -2.51
CA ASP A 252 41.86 2.74 -1.94
C ASP A 252 41.81 3.04 -0.44
N ILE A 253 41.34 2.07 0.35
CA ILE A 253 41.20 2.19 1.81
C ILE A 253 42.32 1.43 2.53
N SER A 254 42.89 2.04 3.58
CA SER A 254 43.87 1.45 4.49
C SER A 254 43.21 0.43 5.42
N THR A 255 43.96 -0.60 5.83
CA THR A 255 43.51 -1.49 6.92
C THR A 255 43.62 -0.83 8.30
N GLY A 256 44.34 0.29 8.40
CA GLY A 256 44.46 1.08 9.62
C GLY A 256 43.57 2.32 9.59
N TYR A 257 42.96 2.63 10.72
CA TYR A 257 42.05 3.76 10.93
C TYR A 257 42.43 4.54 12.21
N SER A 258 41.81 5.71 12.42
CA SER A 258 41.91 6.46 13.67
C SER A 258 40.71 6.14 14.56
N GLY A 259 40.87 5.27 15.55
CA GLY A 259 39.79 4.86 16.46
C GLY A 259 39.76 5.64 17.77
N TYR A 260 39.73 4.94 18.90
CA TYR A 260 39.72 5.56 20.23
C TYR A 260 40.88 6.54 20.45
N ARG A 261 40.56 7.74 20.95
CA ARG A 261 41.53 8.75 21.39
C ARG A 261 41.24 9.15 22.84
N SER A 262 42.21 8.98 23.73
CA SER A 262 42.09 9.44 25.12
C SER A 262 42.05 10.97 25.21
N PHE A 263 41.54 11.49 26.33
CA PHE A 263 41.55 12.92 26.63
C PHE A 263 42.94 13.55 26.45
N ASP A 264 43.99 12.95 27.04
CA ASP A 264 45.36 13.45 26.96
C ASP A 264 45.92 13.42 25.53
N THR A 265 45.52 12.43 24.72
CA THR A 265 45.90 12.35 23.31
C THR A 265 45.23 13.49 22.54
N GLN A 266 43.94 13.72 22.78
CA GLN A 266 43.19 14.80 22.16
C GLN A 266 43.76 16.17 22.55
N GLN A 267 44.19 16.36 23.80
CA GLN A 267 44.82 17.59 24.27
C GLN A 267 46.09 17.91 23.48
N LYS A 268 46.93 16.90 23.21
CA LYS A 268 48.16 17.08 22.41
C LYS A 268 47.84 17.43 20.95
N ILE A 269 46.89 16.73 20.35
CA ILE A 269 46.43 16.98 18.96
C ILE A 269 45.89 18.40 18.83
N TYR A 270 44.98 18.78 19.72
CA TYR A 270 44.39 20.12 19.73
C TYR A 270 45.45 21.21 19.88
N ASN A 271 46.39 21.07 20.83
CA ASN A 271 47.45 22.06 21.02
C ASN A 271 48.38 22.18 19.81
N SER A 272 48.62 21.08 19.09
CA SER A 272 49.41 21.08 17.85
C SER A 272 48.72 21.89 16.74
N TYR A 273 47.40 21.70 16.56
CA TYR A 273 46.62 22.45 15.57
C TYR A 273 46.49 23.93 15.93
N VAL A 274 46.22 24.26 17.19
CA VAL A 274 46.19 25.65 17.66
C VAL A 274 47.54 26.36 17.40
N SER A 275 48.64 25.64 17.59
CA SER A 275 49.99 26.19 17.37
C SER A 275 50.32 26.37 15.88
N SER A 276 49.75 25.55 15.00
CA SER A 276 50.06 25.56 13.57
C SER A 276 49.14 26.51 12.79
N ASP A 277 47.83 26.45 13.08
CA ASP A 277 46.78 27.05 12.25
C ASP A 277 45.98 28.14 12.99
N GLY A 278 46.24 28.31 14.29
CA GLY A 278 45.53 29.24 15.15
C GLY A 278 44.28 28.63 15.78
N LYS A 279 43.82 29.24 16.88
CA LYS A 279 42.72 28.73 17.70
C LYS A 279 41.39 28.64 16.94
N GLU A 280 41.06 29.68 16.17
CA GLU A 280 39.77 29.79 15.48
C GLU A 280 39.60 28.67 14.44
N GLU A 281 40.60 28.46 13.58
CA GLU A 281 40.57 27.37 12.59
C GLU A 281 40.66 25.99 13.24
N ALA A 282 41.55 25.81 14.22
CA ALA A 282 41.68 24.53 14.93
C ALA A 282 40.35 24.11 15.61
N GLU A 283 39.55 25.06 16.07
CA GLU A 283 38.25 24.76 16.68
C GLU A 283 37.18 24.34 15.66
N ARG A 284 37.37 24.55 14.35
CA ARG A 284 36.40 24.14 13.31
C ARG A 284 36.52 22.67 12.93
N TYR A 285 37.76 22.17 12.77
CA TYR A 285 38.05 20.80 12.34
C TYR A 285 38.68 19.91 13.43
N SER A 286 39.00 20.47 14.59
CA SER A 286 39.47 19.71 15.75
C SER A 286 38.58 19.98 16.97
N ALA A 287 38.75 19.15 17.98
CA ALA A 287 37.99 19.22 19.21
C ALA A 287 38.90 19.57 20.39
N ARG A 288 38.44 20.47 21.27
CA ARG A 288 38.99 20.62 22.63
C ARG A 288 38.94 19.25 23.32
N PRO A 289 39.90 18.90 24.19
CA PRO A 289 39.87 17.61 24.89
C PRO A 289 38.58 17.49 25.72
N GLY A 290 37.99 16.29 25.76
CA GLY A 290 36.66 16.05 26.32
C GLY A 290 35.51 16.32 25.36
N TYR A 291 35.71 17.00 24.24
CA TYR A 291 34.64 17.29 23.28
C TYR A 291 34.72 16.43 21.99
N SER A 292 35.68 15.51 21.90
CA SER A 292 35.85 14.65 20.72
C SER A 292 35.05 13.36 20.85
N GLU A 293 34.30 12.98 19.80
CA GLU A 293 33.63 11.68 19.76
C GLU A 293 34.60 10.50 19.81
N HIS A 294 35.87 10.64 19.39
CA HIS A 294 36.85 9.55 19.50
C HIS A 294 37.12 9.09 20.94
N GLN A 295 36.86 9.93 21.93
CA GLN A 295 36.99 9.54 23.34
C GLN A 295 35.88 8.57 23.77
N THR A 296 34.80 8.45 23.00
CA THR A 296 33.75 7.44 23.23
C THR A 296 34.21 6.01 22.89
N GLY A 297 35.24 5.87 22.04
CA GLY A 297 35.61 4.57 21.47
C GLY A 297 34.64 4.06 20.39
N LEU A 298 33.71 4.91 19.93
CA LEU A 298 32.68 4.60 18.93
C LEU A 298 32.86 5.38 17.62
N ALA A 299 33.89 6.24 17.53
CA ALA A 299 34.17 7.05 16.35
C ALA A 299 35.48 6.62 15.67
N PHE A 300 35.45 6.61 14.33
CA PHE A 300 36.50 6.06 13.49
C PHE A 300 36.74 6.93 12.27
N ASP A 301 37.98 7.41 12.09
CA ASP A 301 38.38 8.09 10.84
C ASP A 301 39.02 7.09 9.88
N LEU A 302 38.43 6.96 8.69
CA LEU A 302 38.98 6.15 7.61
C LEU A 302 40.13 6.87 6.90
N LYS A 303 41.09 6.07 6.41
CA LYS A 303 42.30 6.55 5.74
C LYS A 303 42.53 5.83 4.42
N HIS A 304 43.14 6.52 3.48
CA HIS A 304 43.75 5.93 2.31
C HIS A 304 45.02 5.16 2.67
N LYS A 305 45.49 4.29 1.77
CA LYS A 305 46.72 3.50 1.98
C LYS A 305 47.98 4.36 2.16
N ASN A 306 47.96 5.59 1.65
CA ASN A 306 49.04 6.57 1.83
C ASN A 306 49.02 7.28 3.20
N GLY A 307 48.01 7.01 4.04
CA GLY A 307 47.88 7.57 5.38
C GLY A 307 47.00 8.82 5.48
N ASN A 308 46.58 9.42 4.36
CA ASN A 308 45.69 10.57 4.35
C ASN A 308 44.25 10.17 4.69
N LEU A 309 43.45 11.10 5.21
CA LEU A 309 42.02 10.90 5.42
C LEU A 309 41.29 10.70 4.09
N VAL A 310 40.16 9.99 4.14
CA VAL A 310 39.32 9.74 2.97
C VAL A 310 38.51 10.99 2.66
N GLU A 311 38.98 11.80 1.70
CA GLU A 311 38.33 13.05 1.29
C GLU A 311 37.76 12.99 -0.14
N LYS A 312 38.04 11.90 -0.87
CA LYS A 312 37.65 11.74 -2.28
C LYS A 312 36.17 11.37 -2.41
N GLU A 313 35.55 11.92 -3.45
CA GLU A 313 34.10 11.88 -3.68
C GLU A 313 33.54 10.45 -3.80
N HIS A 314 34.24 9.52 -4.46
CA HIS A 314 33.70 8.17 -4.70
C HIS A 314 33.73 7.25 -3.47
N GLU A 315 34.81 7.25 -2.65
CA GLU A 315 34.81 6.52 -1.39
C GLU A 315 33.83 7.14 -0.38
N ALA A 316 33.77 8.47 -0.30
CA ALA A 316 32.85 9.19 0.57
C ALA A 316 31.38 8.90 0.21
N ALA A 317 31.04 8.86 -1.08
CA ALA A 317 29.71 8.50 -1.55
C ALA A 317 29.34 7.07 -1.15
N TRP A 318 30.26 6.11 -1.28
CA TRP A 318 30.02 4.74 -0.84
C TRP A 318 29.80 4.65 0.66
N ILE A 319 30.62 5.35 1.45
CA ILE A 319 30.48 5.41 2.91
C ILE A 319 29.11 5.98 3.28
N LYS A 320 28.71 7.10 2.69
CA LYS A 320 27.42 7.74 2.94
C LYS A 320 26.24 6.80 2.64
N GLU A 321 26.33 6.02 1.58
CA GLU A 321 25.26 5.11 1.17
C GLU A 321 25.23 3.80 1.97
N HIS A 322 26.38 3.27 2.41
CA HIS A 322 26.46 1.89 2.91
C HIS A 322 26.88 1.73 4.36
N ALA A 323 27.44 2.76 5.02
CA ALA A 323 27.97 2.64 6.38
C ALA A 323 26.91 2.16 7.40
N HIS A 324 25.63 2.51 7.18
CA HIS A 324 24.53 2.15 8.05
C HIS A 324 24.32 0.64 8.18
N THR A 325 24.61 -0.12 7.12
CA THR A 325 24.53 -1.59 7.13
C THR A 325 25.53 -2.27 8.08
N TYR A 326 26.51 -1.50 8.56
CA TYR A 326 27.50 -1.91 9.56
C TYR A 326 27.28 -1.21 10.92
N GLY A 327 26.14 -0.55 11.11
CA GLY A 327 25.82 0.19 12.34
C GLY A 327 26.49 1.56 12.46
N PHE A 328 27.01 2.11 11.36
CA PHE A 328 27.68 3.41 11.34
C PHE A 328 26.87 4.49 10.60
N VAL A 329 27.00 5.73 11.06
CA VAL A 329 26.52 6.90 10.33
C VAL A 329 27.71 7.80 9.95
N LEU A 330 27.60 8.47 8.81
CA LEU A 330 28.49 9.57 8.47
C LEU A 330 28.14 10.77 9.36
N ARG A 331 29.00 11.06 10.34
CA ARG A 331 28.61 11.86 11.51
C ARG A 331 28.46 13.35 11.22
N TYR A 332 29.32 13.88 10.36
CA TYR A 332 29.42 15.29 10.02
C TYR A 332 29.14 15.44 8.53
N LEU A 333 27.90 15.83 8.20
CA LEU A 333 27.39 15.94 6.84
C LEU A 333 27.68 17.33 6.25
N GLU A 334 27.64 17.43 4.93
CA GLU A 334 27.71 18.73 4.24
C GLU A 334 26.61 19.68 4.73
N GLU A 335 26.93 20.97 4.82
CA GLU A 335 26.00 22.03 5.24
C GLU A 335 25.42 21.91 6.67
N THR A 336 25.98 21.03 7.52
CA THR A 336 25.49 20.80 8.90
C THR A 336 26.38 21.37 10.01
N GLU A 337 27.44 22.15 9.69
CA GLU A 337 28.39 22.69 10.69
C GLU A 337 27.71 23.51 11.79
N SER A 338 26.65 24.25 11.45
CA SER A 338 25.87 25.02 12.44
C SER A 338 25.10 24.16 13.44
N ILE A 339 24.81 22.91 13.08
CA ILE A 339 24.05 21.94 13.87
C ILE A 339 25.00 21.02 14.64
N THR A 340 25.95 20.38 13.96
CA THR A 340 26.89 19.42 14.58
C THR A 340 28.00 20.13 15.34
N GLY A 341 28.32 21.36 14.93
CA GLY A 341 29.47 22.12 15.41
C GLY A 341 30.77 21.80 14.68
N TYR A 342 30.81 20.84 13.75
CA TYR A 342 32.02 20.42 13.05
C TYR A 342 31.85 20.56 11.54
N ILE A 343 32.95 20.83 10.84
CA ILE A 343 32.95 20.87 9.36
C ILE A 343 32.55 19.51 8.78
N TYR A 344 32.26 19.47 7.48
CA TYR A 344 32.07 18.22 6.77
C TYR A 344 33.31 17.32 6.88
N GLU A 345 33.12 16.07 7.32
CA GLU A 345 34.19 15.07 7.46
C GLU A 345 33.78 13.74 6.81
N PRO A 346 34.01 13.54 5.51
CA PRO A 346 33.62 12.34 4.77
C PRO A 346 34.24 11.03 5.29
N TRP A 347 35.28 11.13 6.11
CA TRP A 347 36.00 10.01 6.70
C TRP A 347 35.47 9.59 8.08
N HIS A 348 34.67 10.43 8.76
CA HIS A 348 34.36 10.27 10.17
C HIS A 348 33.07 9.49 10.39
N LEU A 349 33.23 8.25 10.84
CA LEU A 349 32.13 7.33 11.09
C LEU A 349 31.85 7.19 12.57
N ARG A 350 30.56 7.26 12.93
CA ARG A 350 30.08 7.08 14.30
C ARG A 350 29.21 5.83 14.40
N TYR A 351 29.63 4.89 15.27
CA TYR A 351 28.84 3.71 15.59
C TYR A 351 27.64 4.07 16.47
N VAL A 352 26.45 3.67 16.01
CA VAL A 352 25.17 3.83 16.70
C VAL A 352 24.35 2.53 16.71
N GLY A 353 24.91 1.43 16.18
CA GLY A 353 24.27 0.12 16.14
C GLY A 353 23.01 0.13 15.28
N ASP A 354 21.95 -0.49 15.77
CA ASP A 354 20.67 -0.67 15.05
C ASP A 354 20.00 0.64 14.63
N LEU A 355 20.34 1.77 15.27
CA LEU A 355 19.81 3.09 14.90
C LEU A 355 20.37 3.64 13.57
N ALA A 356 21.45 3.05 13.04
CA ALA A 356 22.17 3.62 11.91
C ALA A 356 21.31 3.67 10.64
N GLU A 357 20.49 2.64 10.41
CA GLU A 357 19.54 2.54 9.30
C GLU A 357 18.53 3.69 9.35
N ASP A 358 17.87 3.85 10.50
CA ASP A 358 16.86 4.90 10.69
C ASP A 358 17.45 6.29 10.56
N ILE A 359 18.66 6.52 11.10
CA ILE A 359 19.35 7.81 10.98
C ILE A 359 19.71 8.08 9.51
N LYS A 360 20.27 7.10 8.79
CA LYS A 360 20.58 7.24 7.36
C LYS A 360 19.33 7.57 6.54
N ASN A 361 18.25 6.84 6.75
CA ASN A 361 16.99 7.02 6.01
C ASN A 361 16.29 8.34 6.35
N SER A 362 16.51 8.88 7.56
CA SER A 362 15.99 10.21 7.93
C SER A 362 16.70 11.36 7.21
N GLY A 363 17.96 11.17 6.78
CA GLY A 363 18.83 12.22 6.26
C GLY A 363 19.27 13.27 7.29
N LEU A 364 18.97 13.05 8.57
CA LEU A 364 19.24 13.99 9.66
C LEU A 364 20.62 13.75 10.29
N THR A 365 21.16 14.78 10.93
CA THR A 365 22.26 14.62 11.88
C THR A 365 21.83 13.85 13.12
N LEU A 366 22.80 13.33 13.89
CA LEU A 366 22.50 12.68 15.17
C LEU A 366 21.81 13.64 16.15
N GLU A 367 22.23 14.91 16.18
CA GLU A 367 21.60 16.00 16.94
C GLU A 367 20.10 16.13 16.62
N GLU A 368 19.77 16.23 15.34
CA GLU A 368 18.39 16.43 14.89
C GLU A 368 17.54 15.17 15.11
N TYR A 369 18.10 13.99 14.84
CA TYR A 369 17.40 12.72 14.99
C TYR A 369 17.04 12.42 16.45
N LEU A 370 17.98 12.60 17.38
CA LEU A 370 17.76 12.34 18.81
C LEU A 370 17.21 13.56 19.56
N GLY A 371 17.20 14.74 18.94
CA GLY A 371 16.67 15.97 19.49
C GLY A 371 17.52 16.57 20.62
N PHE A 372 18.83 16.76 20.40
CA PHE A 372 19.72 17.39 21.39
C PHE A 372 20.55 18.53 20.82
N GLU A 373 21.11 19.36 21.71
CA GLU A 373 21.84 20.57 21.32
C GLU A 373 23.24 20.26 20.74
N GLY A 374 23.58 20.91 19.62
CA GLY A 374 24.94 20.94 19.08
C GLY A 374 25.42 22.36 18.82
N GLY A 375 26.14 22.57 17.71
CA GLY A 375 26.69 23.87 17.32
C GLY A 375 28.00 24.22 18.03
N GLY A 376 28.35 25.50 18.07
CA GLY A 376 29.63 25.97 18.61
C GLY A 376 29.80 25.78 20.13
N TYR A 377 31.06 25.88 20.60
CA TYR A 377 31.35 25.91 22.03
C TYR A 377 30.57 27.00 22.74
N CYS A 378 30.22 26.76 23.99
CA CYS A 378 29.74 27.81 24.88
C CYS A 378 30.77 28.94 24.99
N GLN A 379 30.31 30.19 24.86
CA GLN A 379 31.12 31.41 24.97
C GLN A 379 31.33 31.83 26.42
#